data_AF-A0A536IM13-F1
#
_entry.id   AF-A0A536IM13-F1
#
_cell.length_a   1.000
_cell.length_b   1.000
_cell.length_c   1.000
_cell.angle_alpha   90.00
_cell.angle_beta   90.00
_cell.angle_gamma   90.00
#
_symmetry.space_group_name_H-M   'P 1'
#
loop_
_entity.id
_entity.type
_entity.pdbx_description
1 polymer ?
#
loop_
_entity_poly.entity_id
_entity_poly.type
_entity_poly.pdbx_seq_one_letter_code
_entity_poly.pdbx_strand_id
1 'polypeptide(L)' 'MDRGSRRESLEAQVASFPASPGVYLFKDAKGRVLYVGKADVLRDRVRSYFG' A
#
# COMPACT_ATOMS: atom_id res chain seq x y z
N MET A 1 -8.69 -21.48 1.37
CA MET A 1 -8.67 -20.04 1.01
C MET A 1 -7.25 -19.66 0.69
N ASP A 2 -6.97 -19.37 -0.57
CA ASP A 2 -5.63 -19.18 -1.11
C ASP A 2 -5.03 -17.85 -0.64
N ARG A 3 -3.97 -17.90 0.16
CA ARG A 3 -3.28 -16.71 0.68
C ARG A 3 -2.36 -16.07 -0.36
N GLY A 4 -1.98 -16.80 -1.41
CA GLY A 4 -1.13 -16.33 -2.51
C GLY A 4 -1.82 -15.28 -3.37
N SER A 5 -3.01 -15.60 -3.87
CA SER A 5 -3.78 -14.76 -4.79
C SER A 5 -4.11 -13.37 -4.22
N ARG A 6 -4.40 -13.28 -2.92
CA ARG A 6 -4.66 -11.99 -2.26
C ARG A 6 -3.40 -11.12 -2.15
N ARG A 7 -2.24 -11.74 -1.95
CA ARG A 7 -0.97 -11.01 -1.85
C ARG A 7 -0.55 -10.48 -3.23
N GLU A 8 -0.63 -11.31 -4.26
CA GLU A 8 -0.33 -10.91 -5.65
C GLU A 8 -1.20 -9.72 -6.10
N SER A 9 -2.49 -9.73 -5.72
CA SER A 9 -3.41 -8.63 -6.03
C SER A 9 -3.02 -7.31 -5.36
N LEU A 10 -2.50 -7.36 -4.12
CA LEU A 10 -2.03 -6.17 -3.40
C LEU A 10 -0.71 -5.65 -3.97
N GLU A 11 0.22 -6.54 -4.33
CA GLU A 11 1.47 -6.16 -4.97
C GLU A 11 1.23 -5.50 -6.33
N ALA A 12 0.31 -6.03 -7.14
CA ALA A 12 -0.12 -5.42 -8.39
C ALA A 12 -0.75 -4.03 -8.19
N GLN A 13 -1.58 -3.87 -7.15
CA GLN A 13 -2.15 -2.58 -6.79
C GLN A 13 -1.04 -1.58 -6.40
N VAL A 14 -0.08 -1.98 -5.58
CA VAL A 14 1.06 -1.13 -5.19
C VAL A 14 1.92 -0.76 -6.40
N ALA A 15 2.10 -1.66 -7.36
CA ALA A 15 2.84 -1.36 -8.59
C ALA A 15 2.22 -0.21 -9.41
N SER A 16 0.90 -0.03 -9.32
CA SER A 16 0.17 1.07 -9.99
C SER A 16 0.35 2.44 -9.32
N PHE A 17 0.92 2.50 -8.10
CA PHE A 17 1.05 3.76 -7.37
C PHE A 17 2.04 4.72 -8.04
N PRO A 18 1.87 6.05 -7.88
CA PRO A 18 2.76 7.02 -8.49
C PRO A 18 4.17 6.96 -7.88
N ALA A 19 5.19 7.13 -8.72
CA ALA A 19 6.57 7.36 -8.28
C ALA A 19 6.81 8.87 -8.06
N SER A 20 6.05 9.44 -7.12
CA SER A 20 6.11 10.86 -6.79
C SER A 20 5.81 11.08 -5.31
N PRO A 21 6.04 12.30 -4.78
CA PRO A 21 5.70 12.62 -3.41
C PRO A 21 4.20 12.50 -3.15
N GLY A 22 3.84 12.13 -1.92
CA GLY A 22 2.46 12.11 -1.49
C GLY A 22 2.24 11.48 -0.12
N VAL A 23 0.97 11.25 0.20
CA VAL A 23 0.50 10.74 1.49
C VAL A 23 -0.27 9.43 1.27
N TYR A 24 -0.08 8.45 2.16
CA TYR A 24 -0.81 7.19 2.18
C TYR A 24 -1.49 6.98 3.53
N LEU A 25 -2.57 6.18 3.52
CA LEU A 25 -3.37 5.86 4.70
C LEU A 25 -3.49 4.35 4.84
N PHE A 26 -3.17 3.82 6.02
CA PHE A 26 -3.60 2.47 6.39
C PHE A 26 -4.95 2.55 7.08
N LYS A 27 -5.88 1.71 6.63
CA LYS A 27 -7.23 1.62 7.18
C LYS A 27 -7.50 0.21 7.68
N ASP A 28 -8.33 0.11 8.73
CA ASP A 28 -8.86 -1.18 9.16
C ASP A 28 -9.92 -1.70 8.17
N ALA A 29 -10.44 -2.90 8.41
CA ALA A 29 -11.47 -3.52 7.58
C ALA A 29 -12.81 -2.76 7.57
N LYS A 30 -13.04 -1.84 8.53
CA LYS A 30 -14.21 -0.96 8.61
C LYS A 30 -13.95 0.43 8.00
N GLY A 31 -12.76 0.64 7.41
CA GLY A 31 -12.36 1.89 6.78
C GLY A 31 -11.82 2.95 7.74
N ARG A 32 -11.65 2.65 9.04
CA ARG A 32 -11.08 3.59 10.01
C ARG A 32 -9.59 3.77 9.74
N VAL A 33 -9.13 5.02 9.67
CA VAL A 33 -7.70 5.32 9.51
C VAL A 33 -6.93 4.91 10.77
N LEU A 34 -5.95 4.05 10.59
CA LEU A 34 -5.04 3.57 11.64
C LEU A 34 -3.71 4.32 11.62
N TYR A 35 -3.25 4.71 10.42
CA TYR A 35 -1.97 5.38 10.23
C TYR A 35 -1.99 6.26 8.98
N VAL A 36 -1.28 7.38 9.06
CA VAL A 36 -1.03 8.29 7.93
C VAL A 36 0.47 8.49 7.81
N GLY A 37 1.01 8.28 6.62
CA GLY A 37 2.42 8.50 6.33
C GLY A 37 2.61 9.34 5.07
N LYS A 38 3.74 10.05 4.99
CA LYS A 38 4.19 10.75 3.79
C LYS A 38 5.42 10.07 3.20
N ALA A 39 5.64 10.24 1.91
CA ALA A 39 6.82 9.76 1.21
C ALA A 39 7.19 10.69 0.07
N ASP A 40 8.49 10.76 -0.26
CA ASP A 40 8.97 11.44 -1.47
C ASP A 40 8.72 10.59 -2.73
N VAL A 41 8.62 9.26 -2.57
CA VAL A 41 8.20 8.32 -3.60
C VAL A 41 7.18 7.35 -3.01
N LEU A 42 5.89 7.57 -3.30
CA LEU A 42 4.79 6.80 -2.72
C LEU A 42 4.89 5.30 -3.03
N ARG A 43 5.15 4.94 -4.29
CA ARG A 43 5.26 3.55 -4.74
C ARG A 43 6.26 2.75 -3.91
N ASP A 44 7.48 3.26 -3.78
CA ASP A 44 8.57 2.57 -3.08
C ASP A 44 8.30 2.47 -1.58
N ARG A 45 7.78 3.56 -0.99
CA ARG A 45 7.46 3.55 0.42
C ARG A 45 6.38 2.53 0.75
N VAL A 46 5.31 2.47 -0.04
CA VAL A 46 4.23 1.52 0.20
C VAL A 46 4.70 0.09 -0.07
N ARG A 47 5.48 -0.14 -1.14
CA ARG A 47 6.07 -1.45 -1.46
C ARG A 47 6.93 -2.02 -0.32
N SER A 48 7.63 -1.19 0.44
CA SER A 48 8.47 -1.63 1.57
C SER A 48 7.72 -2.39 2.67
N TYR A 49 6.39 -2.25 2.75
CA TYR A 49 5.55 -3.00 3.69
C TYR A 49 5.18 -4.41 3.20
N PHE A 50 5.35 -4.68 1.90
CA PHE A 50 4.84 -5.90 1.27
C PHE A 50 5.92 -6.89 0.83
N GLY A 51 7.20 -6.56 0.91
CA GLY A 51 8.36 -7.49 0.84
C GLY A 51 8.25 -8.59 -0.20
#